data_AF-X0BMY2-F1
#
_entry.id   AF-X0BMY2-F1
#
_cell.length_a   1.000
_cell.length_b   1.000
_cell.length_c   1.000
_cell.angle_alpha   90.00
_cell.angle_beta   90.00
_cell.angle_gamma   90.00
#
_symmetry.space_group_name_H-M   'P 1'
#
loop_
_entity.id
_entity.type
_entity.pdbx_description
1 polymer ?
#
loop_
_entity_poly.entity_id
_entity_poly.type
_entity_poly.pdbx_seq_one_letter_code
_entity_poly.pdbx_strand_id
1 'polypeptide(L)'
;MIALSTMFFILFAILALVLPVPAISSSNGTCTPETIQTRIEWANMANADKESYLKAAQFLPFHRLYLYVYEQLLREECGYKGPTPWWDETRDAGNFMGSPLLDPHTGFGGNGTDPDGCVIDGPFANTTLHIGPGQTLKAHCLSRSVNEKNSTLGNETYIQQCHNKSSYRDFWEATGFTTHGAGHSGVGGVMEDIDASPGDPLFYLHHGFVDRLWWKWQSEDFGNRLYQLGGPSTQGGYEELTLDYVMTTYGIRPNVTVRDVMDIQGAYLCYRYDY
;
A
#
# COMPACT_ATOMS: atom_id res chain seq x y z
N MET A 1 -11.47 -23.74 -55.85
CA MET A 1 -11.68 -23.83 -54.39
C MET A 1 -11.07 -22.56 -53.81
N ILE A 2 -11.84 -21.49 -53.54
CA ILE A 2 -12.72 -21.29 -52.36
C ILE A 2 -11.91 -21.64 -51.09
N ALA A 3 -11.59 -20.76 -50.14
CA ALA A 3 -12.23 -19.52 -49.72
C ALA A 3 -11.33 -18.67 -48.80
N LEU A 4 -11.59 -17.34 -48.84
CA LEU A 4 -11.64 -16.33 -47.76
C LEU A 4 -10.45 -16.24 -46.77
N SER A 5 -9.83 -15.06 -46.60
CA SER A 5 -10.43 -13.97 -45.82
C SER A 5 -9.68 -12.62 -46.05
N THR A 6 -10.41 -11.67 -46.64
CA THR A 6 -10.51 -10.21 -46.34
C THR A 6 -9.24 -9.41 -45.99
N MET A 7 -8.80 -8.48 -46.86
CA MET A 7 -9.25 -7.07 -46.93
C MET A 7 -9.21 -6.33 -45.59
N PHE A 8 -8.15 -5.53 -45.38
CA PHE A 8 -8.20 -4.11 -44.97
C PHE A 8 -6.77 -3.62 -44.67
N PHE A 9 -5.95 -3.49 -45.72
CA PHE A 9 -4.79 -2.62 -45.68
C PHE A 9 -5.13 -1.41 -46.56
N ILE A 10 -4.85 -0.22 -46.04
CA ILE A 10 -5.05 1.11 -46.65
C ILE A 10 -6.43 1.72 -46.39
N LEU A 11 -6.58 2.30 -45.19
CA LEU A 11 -7.19 3.63 -45.04
C LEU A 11 -6.71 4.25 -43.72
N PHE A 12 -6.26 5.52 -43.80
CA PHE A 12 -5.85 6.41 -42.72
C PHE A 12 -4.42 6.30 -42.15
N ALA A 13 -3.47 6.62 -43.02
CA ALA A 13 -2.58 7.73 -42.70
C ALA A 13 -3.39 9.04 -42.84
N ILE A 14 -3.35 9.88 -41.79
CA ILE A 14 -3.94 11.22 -41.58
C ILE A 14 -4.82 11.22 -40.32
N LEU A 15 -4.17 11.23 -39.17
CA LEU A 15 -4.51 12.11 -38.05
C LEU A 15 -3.27 12.28 -37.15
N ALA A 16 -2.22 12.88 -37.73
CA ALA A 16 -1.22 13.57 -36.93
C ALA A 16 -1.91 14.82 -36.37
N LEU A 17 -2.37 14.73 -35.13
CA LEU A 17 -2.66 15.83 -34.19
C LEU A 17 -2.94 15.20 -32.82
N VAL A 18 -2.00 14.38 -32.34
CA VAL A 18 -1.89 14.13 -30.90
C VAL A 18 -1.24 15.39 -30.34
N LEU A 19 -2.04 16.17 -29.61
CA LEU A 19 -1.54 17.30 -28.83
C LEU A 19 -0.32 16.84 -28.02
N PRO A 20 0.75 17.63 -27.92
CA PRO A 20 1.83 17.30 -27.00
C PRO A 20 1.23 17.19 -25.61
N VAL A 21 1.33 16.01 -24.99
CA VAL A 21 1.13 15.89 -23.54
C VAL A 21 2.17 16.81 -22.93
N PRO A 22 1.80 17.90 -22.24
CA PRO A 22 2.78 18.67 -21.51
C PRO A 22 3.27 17.75 -20.41
N ALA A 23 4.56 17.42 -20.42
CA ALA A 23 5.22 16.97 -19.21
C ALA A 23 4.93 18.03 -18.13
N ILE A 24 4.25 17.65 -17.05
CA ILE A 24 4.10 18.54 -15.91
C ILE A 24 5.49 18.71 -15.31
N SER A 25 5.99 19.94 -15.43
CA SER A 25 7.20 20.48 -14.83
C SER A 25 7.71 19.69 -13.62
N SER A 26 8.96 19.25 -13.70
CA SER A 26 9.79 18.92 -12.53
C SER A 26 9.63 19.98 -11.45
N SER A 27 9.60 19.56 -10.18
CA SER A 27 9.63 20.45 -9.03
C SER A 27 10.74 21.50 -9.16
N ASN A 28 10.38 22.78 -9.16
CA ASN A 28 11.30 23.93 -9.23
C ASN A 28 12.09 24.18 -7.92
N GLY A 29 12.49 23.13 -7.20
CA GLY A 29 13.35 23.25 -6.02
C GLY A 29 14.81 23.08 -6.41
N THR A 30 15.60 24.16 -6.43
CA THR A 30 17.05 24.06 -6.55
C THR A 30 17.65 23.46 -5.27
N CYS A 31 18.49 22.45 -5.39
CA CYS A 31 19.26 21.87 -4.28
C CYS A 31 20.27 22.90 -3.75
N THR A 32 20.04 23.46 -2.57
CA THR A 32 20.95 24.37 -1.86
C THR A 32 21.57 23.67 -0.63
N PRO A 33 22.66 24.20 -0.04
CA PRO A 33 23.18 23.69 1.23
C PRO A 33 22.13 23.65 2.36
N GLU A 34 21.10 24.47 2.29
CA GLU A 34 19.99 24.54 3.24
C GLU A 34 18.84 23.57 2.91
N THR A 35 18.72 23.09 1.66
CA THR A 35 17.67 22.17 1.21
C THR A 35 18.19 20.77 0.87
N ILE A 36 19.50 20.52 1.00
CA ILE A 36 20.10 19.22 0.71
C ILE A 36 19.79 18.24 1.84
N GLN A 37 19.00 17.21 1.52
CA GLN A 37 18.74 16.13 2.47
C GLN A 37 19.94 15.18 2.50
N THR A 38 20.58 15.07 3.68
CA THR A 38 21.67 14.12 3.92
C THR A 38 21.09 12.79 4.34
N ARG A 39 21.31 11.73 3.55
CA ARG A 39 20.91 10.37 3.90
C ARG A 39 21.98 9.76 4.81
N ILE A 40 21.56 9.33 5.99
CA ILE A 40 22.43 8.75 7.03
C ILE A 40 22.36 7.23 6.93
N GLU A 41 23.50 6.56 7.06
CA GLU A 41 23.57 5.10 7.10
C GLU A 41 22.89 4.57 8.38
N TRP A 42 22.11 3.50 8.25
CA TRP A 42 21.20 3.01 9.29
C TRP A 42 21.89 2.70 10.63
N ALA A 43 23.08 2.08 10.63
CA ALA A 43 23.80 1.80 11.87
C ALA A 43 24.18 3.08 12.63
N ASN A 44 24.30 4.21 11.92
CA ASN A 44 24.66 5.52 12.46
C ASN A 44 23.46 6.42 12.83
N MET A 45 22.22 5.99 12.59
CA MET A 45 21.04 6.72 13.05
C MET A 45 20.80 6.55 14.55
N ALA A 46 20.35 7.61 15.23
CA ALA A 46 19.90 7.50 16.62
C ALA A 46 18.65 6.60 16.70
N ASN A 47 18.48 5.85 17.78
CA ASN A 47 17.32 4.98 17.94
C ASN A 47 15.99 5.74 17.88
N ALA A 48 15.95 6.98 18.36
CA ALA A 48 14.77 7.84 18.23
C ALA A 48 14.46 8.18 16.76
N ASP A 49 15.48 8.31 15.92
CA ASP A 49 15.32 8.57 14.47
C ASP A 49 14.93 7.29 13.72
N LYS A 50 15.40 6.11 14.17
CA LYS A 50 14.93 4.79 13.68
C LYS A 50 13.47 4.53 14.04
N GLU A 51 13.07 4.88 15.25
CA GLU A 51 11.68 4.79 15.73
C GLU A 51 10.78 5.81 15.01
N SER A 52 11.31 6.99 14.69
CA SER A 52 10.65 8.03 13.88
C SER A 52 10.55 7.64 12.40
N TYR A 53 11.52 6.87 11.88
CA TYR A 53 11.46 6.25 10.55
C TYR A 53 10.22 5.36 10.43
N LEU A 54 9.78 4.71 11.49
CA LEU A 54 8.61 3.83 11.42
C LEU A 54 7.26 4.60 11.51
N LYS A 55 7.25 5.94 11.64
CA LYS A 55 6.10 6.71 12.14
C LYS A 55 5.85 8.08 11.47
N ALA A 56 5.35 8.10 10.23
CA ALA A 56 4.70 9.30 9.64
C ALA A 56 3.17 9.27 9.80
N ALA A 57 2.55 10.34 10.34
CA ALA A 57 1.10 10.36 10.62
C ALA A 57 0.24 10.35 9.36
N GLN A 58 0.80 10.73 8.20
CA GLN A 58 0.10 10.59 6.91
C GLN A 58 -0.06 9.13 6.48
N PHE A 59 0.49 8.16 7.22
CA PHE A 59 0.45 6.74 6.89
C PHE A 59 -0.94 6.25 6.51
N LEU A 60 -1.96 6.44 7.35
CA LEU A 60 -3.31 5.95 7.07
C LEU A 60 -3.96 6.63 5.86
N PRO A 61 -4.04 7.98 5.76
CA PRO A 61 -4.62 8.64 4.58
C PRO A 61 -3.82 8.38 3.29
N PHE A 62 -2.49 8.28 3.37
CA PHE A 62 -1.65 7.98 2.21
C PHE A 62 -1.90 6.57 1.69
N HIS A 63 -1.96 5.55 2.56
CA HIS A 63 -2.22 4.18 2.12
C HIS A 63 -3.65 4.01 1.59
N ARG A 64 -4.64 4.70 2.15
CA ARG A 64 -5.99 4.77 1.56
C ARG A 64 -5.96 5.35 0.14
N LEU A 65 -5.26 6.46 -0.06
CA LEU A 65 -5.06 7.03 -1.40
C LEU A 65 -4.32 6.04 -2.32
N TYR A 66 -3.30 5.36 -1.81
CA TYR A 66 -2.51 4.40 -2.59
C TYR A 66 -3.36 3.23 -3.09
N LEU A 67 -4.19 2.63 -2.22
CA LEU A 67 -5.14 1.59 -2.60
C LEU A 67 -6.14 2.08 -3.64
N TYR A 68 -6.67 3.29 -3.46
CA TYR A 68 -7.57 3.89 -4.43
C TYR A 68 -6.90 4.05 -5.78
N VAL A 69 -5.68 4.62 -5.83
CA VAL A 69 -4.92 4.79 -7.08
C VAL A 69 -4.67 3.43 -7.74
N TYR A 70 -4.25 2.43 -6.98
CA TYR A 70 -4.03 1.06 -7.47
C TYR A 70 -5.31 0.47 -8.08
N GLU A 71 -6.45 0.57 -7.40
CA GLU A 71 -7.74 0.12 -7.92
C GLU A 71 -8.06 0.83 -9.25
N GLN A 72 -7.91 2.15 -9.31
CA GLN A 72 -8.25 2.88 -10.52
C GLN A 72 -7.35 2.48 -11.70
N LEU A 73 -6.04 2.26 -11.47
CA LEU A 73 -5.13 1.75 -12.50
C LEU A 73 -5.56 0.36 -12.98
N LEU A 74 -5.92 -0.56 -12.07
CA LEU A 74 -6.45 -1.88 -12.45
C LEU A 74 -7.71 -1.75 -13.33
N ARG A 75 -8.61 -0.82 -13.01
CA ARG A 75 -9.87 -0.63 -13.75
C ARG A 75 -9.67 -0.01 -15.13
N GLU A 76 -8.80 0.98 -15.22
CA GLU A 76 -8.61 1.82 -16.40
C GLU A 76 -7.58 1.24 -17.37
N GLU A 77 -6.48 0.68 -16.85
CA GLU A 77 -5.38 0.16 -17.68
C GLU A 77 -5.49 -1.34 -17.90
N CYS A 78 -5.95 -2.10 -16.89
CA CYS A 78 -6.06 -3.55 -16.96
C CYS A 78 -7.51 -4.04 -17.22
N GLY A 79 -8.48 -3.12 -17.28
CA GLY A 79 -9.87 -3.45 -17.55
C GLY A 79 -10.60 -4.19 -16.43
N TYR A 80 -10.10 -4.16 -15.19
CA TYR A 80 -10.71 -4.85 -14.05
C TYR A 80 -12.14 -4.34 -13.77
N LYS A 81 -13.11 -5.25 -13.69
CA LYS A 81 -14.53 -4.93 -13.42
C LYS A 81 -15.07 -5.50 -12.11
N GLY A 82 -14.26 -6.28 -11.39
CA GLY A 82 -14.65 -6.88 -10.13
C GLY A 82 -14.64 -5.91 -8.94
N PRO A 83 -15.05 -6.39 -7.76
CA PRO A 83 -14.84 -5.67 -6.50
C PRO A 83 -13.37 -5.69 -6.08
N THR A 84 -12.89 -4.68 -5.36
CA THR A 84 -11.54 -4.69 -4.78
C THR A 84 -11.52 -5.60 -3.55
N PRO A 85 -10.67 -6.65 -3.50
CA PRO A 85 -10.60 -7.55 -2.35
C PRO A 85 -9.81 -6.93 -1.20
N TRP A 86 -10.07 -7.42 0.03
CA TRP A 86 -9.28 -7.13 1.24
C TRP A 86 -9.09 -8.44 2.04
N TRP A 87 -8.09 -8.48 2.92
CA TRP A 87 -7.81 -9.67 3.73
C TRP A 87 -8.32 -9.53 5.16
N ASP A 88 -9.21 -10.42 5.60
CA ASP A 88 -9.55 -10.51 7.02
C ASP A 88 -8.50 -11.31 7.81
N GLU A 89 -7.38 -10.68 8.12
CA GLU A 89 -6.22 -11.30 8.80
C GLU A 89 -6.58 -11.86 10.18
N THR A 90 -7.63 -11.34 10.82
CA THR A 90 -8.10 -11.85 12.11
C THR A 90 -8.50 -13.32 12.05
N ARG A 91 -9.04 -13.76 10.91
CA ARG A 91 -9.48 -15.15 10.71
C ARG A 91 -8.32 -16.12 10.58
N ASP A 92 -7.20 -15.62 10.07
CA ASP A 92 -6.04 -16.45 9.74
C ASP A 92 -4.90 -16.24 10.73
N ALA A 93 -5.02 -15.34 11.72
CA ALA A 93 -3.98 -15.04 12.70
C ALA A 93 -3.47 -16.30 13.43
N GLY A 94 -2.18 -16.60 13.30
CA GLY A 94 -1.53 -17.81 13.81
C GLY A 94 -1.59 -19.02 12.86
N ASN A 95 -2.23 -18.87 11.70
CA ASN A 95 -2.34 -19.87 10.64
C ASN A 95 -2.53 -19.24 9.25
N PHE A 96 -1.69 -18.26 8.89
CA PHE A 96 -1.68 -17.60 7.57
C PHE A 96 -1.54 -18.62 6.44
N MET A 97 -0.71 -19.67 6.57
CA MET A 97 -0.62 -20.73 5.54
C MET A 97 -1.95 -21.47 5.30
N GLY A 98 -2.89 -21.43 6.23
CA GLY A 98 -4.24 -21.97 6.05
C GLY A 98 -5.21 -21.00 5.35
N SER A 99 -4.80 -19.77 5.09
CA SER A 99 -5.62 -18.76 4.42
C SER A 99 -5.88 -19.14 2.96
N PRO A 100 -7.10 -18.95 2.44
CA PRO A 100 -7.38 -19.07 1.01
C PRO A 100 -6.53 -18.12 0.15
N LEU A 101 -6.00 -17.03 0.71
CA LEU A 101 -5.13 -16.12 -0.03
C LEU A 101 -3.76 -16.73 -0.35
N LEU A 102 -3.28 -17.68 0.45
CA LEU A 102 -2.02 -18.39 0.21
C LEU A 102 -2.26 -19.74 -0.49
N ASP A 103 -3.46 -19.98 -1.01
CA ASP A 103 -3.76 -21.13 -1.86
C ASP A 103 -3.11 -20.97 -3.26
N PRO A 104 -2.44 -22.00 -3.80
CA PRO A 104 -1.73 -21.92 -5.07
C PRO A 104 -2.63 -22.01 -6.32
N HIS A 105 -3.93 -22.25 -6.18
CA HIS A 105 -4.83 -22.41 -7.32
C HIS A 105 -5.83 -21.26 -7.44
N THR A 106 -6.33 -20.80 -6.30
CA THR A 106 -7.39 -19.80 -6.18
C THR A 106 -6.91 -18.51 -5.51
N GLY A 107 -5.75 -18.54 -4.85
CA GLY A 107 -5.13 -17.42 -4.17
C GLY A 107 -3.91 -16.86 -4.91
N PHE A 108 -2.96 -16.34 -4.14
CA PHE A 108 -1.80 -15.57 -4.58
C PHE A 108 -0.49 -16.38 -4.55
N GLY A 109 -0.58 -17.71 -4.47
CA GLY A 109 0.58 -18.59 -4.25
C GLY A 109 0.91 -18.73 -2.77
N GLY A 110 1.59 -19.81 -2.42
CA GLY A 110 1.92 -20.18 -1.06
C GLY A 110 3.19 -19.50 -0.53
N ASN A 111 3.90 -20.23 0.33
CA ASN A 111 5.15 -19.77 0.93
C ASN A 111 6.32 -19.80 -0.05
N GLY A 112 7.40 -19.13 0.33
CA GLY A 112 8.68 -19.26 -0.31
C GLY A 112 9.31 -20.64 -0.14
N THR A 113 10.19 -20.99 -1.07
CA THR A 113 10.99 -22.22 -1.02
C THR A 113 12.48 -21.92 -1.01
N ASP A 114 13.25 -22.80 -0.37
CA ASP A 114 14.70 -22.66 -0.23
C ASP A 114 15.44 -22.71 -1.59
N PRO A 115 16.59 -22.03 -1.73
CA PRO A 115 17.29 -21.27 -0.69
C PRO A 115 16.91 -19.80 -0.56
N ASP A 116 16.22 -19.23 -1.56
CA ASP A 116 16.01 -17.79 -1.68
C ASP A 116 14.63 -17.32 -1.17
N GLY A 117 13.82 -18.24 -0.67
CA GLY A 117 12.45 -17.97 -0.22
C GLY A 117 11.51 -17.63 -1.38
N CYS A 118 11.82 -18.03 -2.61
CA CYS A 118 11.02 -17.66 -3.78
C CYS A 118 9.67 -18.38 -3.79
N VAL A 119 8.62 -17.65 -4.16
CA VAL A 119 7.29 -18.20 -4.45
C VAL A 119 7.34 -18.95 -5.78
N ILE A 120 7.01 -20.24 -5.76
CA ILE A 120 7.12 -21.15 -6.92
C ILE A 120 5.78 -21.67 -7.44
N ASP A 121 4.68 -21.32 -6.80
CA ASP A 121 3.32 -21.73 -7.15
C ASP A 121 2.36 -20.54 -7.21
N GLY A 122 1.13 -20.77 -7.64
CA GLY A 122 0.15 -19.71 -7.84
C GLY A 122 0.42 -18.80 -9.05
N PRO A 123 -0.45 -17.80 -9.24
CA PRO A 123 -0.40 -16.88 -10.38
C PRO A 123 0.84 -15.96 -10.38
N PHE A 124 1.54 -15.86 -9.24
CA PHE A 124 2.73 -15.04 -9.06
C PHE A 124 4.03 -15.87 -8.94
N ALA A 125 3.97 -17.18 -9.21
CA ALA A 125 5.14 -18.05 -9.26
C ALA A 125 6.24 -17.48 -10.16
N ASN A 126 7.50 -17.51 -9.69
CA ASN A 126 8.67 -17.05 -10.45
C ASN A 126 8.60 -15.59 -10.93
N THR A 127 7.77 -14.76 -10.28
CA THR A 127 7.73 -13.32 -10.57
C THR A 127 9.10 -12.70 -10.26
N THR A 128 9.63 -11.96 -11.23
CA THR A 128 10.85 -11.16 -11.04
C THR A 128 10.46 -9.74 -10.67
N LEU A 129 10.86 -9.32 -9.47
CA LEU A 129 10.76 -7.95 -8.98
C LEU A 129 12.04 -7.19 -9.33
N HIS A 130 11.92 -5.87 -9.50
CA HIS A 130 13.02 -4.99 -9.93
C HIS A 130 13.34 -3.86 -8.93
N ILE A 131 12.53 -3.75 -7.87
CA ILE A 131 12.69 -2.79 -6.78
C ILE A 131 12.82 -3.63 -5.51
N GLY A 132 13.84 -3.34 -4.72
CA GLY A 132 14.18 -4.11 -3.52
C GLY A 132 15.47 -4.91 -3.68
N PRO A 133 16.07 -5.36 -2.56
CA PRO A 133 15.67 -5.02 -1.18
C PRO A 133 15.94 -3.54 -0.84
N GLY A 134 15.12 -2.97 0.04
CA GLY A 134 15.08 -1.54 0.36
C GLY A 134 14.85 -0.70 -0.90
N GLN A 135 15.57 0.41 -1.00
CA GLN A 135 15.50 1.32 -2.15
C GLN A 135 16.39 0.91 -3.34
N THR A 136 16.89 -0.35 -3.38
CA THR A 136 17.77 -0.79 -4.47
C THR A 136 16.99 -1.18 -5.73
N LEU A 137 17.64 -1.08 -6.90
CA LEU A 137 17.09 -1.50 -8.19
C LEU A 137 17.74 -2.81 -8.64
N LYS A 138 17.41 -3.90 -7.95
CA LYS A 138 17.99 -5.22 -8.20
C LYS A 138 16.90 -6.18 -8.65
N ALA A 139 17.20 -7.04 -9.62
CA ALA A 139 16.34 -8.15 -9.97
C ALA A 139 16.39 -9.22 -8.86
N HIS A 140 15.22 -9.61 -8.35
CA HIS A 140 15.07 -10.72 -7.40
C HIS A 140 13.70 -11.38 -7.57
N CYS A 141 13.47 -12.55 -6.99
CA CYS A 141 12.16 -13.18 -7.02
C CYS A 141 11.19 -12.50 -6.03
N LEU A 142 9.89 -12.66 -6.26
CA LEU A 142 8.91 -12.54 -5.18
C LEU A 142 9.22 -13.61 -4.13
N SER A 143 9.57 -13.18 -2.93
CA SER A 143 9.89 -14.08 -1.82
C SER A 143 8.91 -13.92 -0.66
N ARG A 144 8.62 -15.04 0.03
CA ARG A 144 7.80 -15.11 1.23
C ARG A 144 8.47 -16.02 2.25
N SER A 145 8.23 -15.76 3.53
CA SER A 145 8.72 -16.60 4.62
C SER A 145 7.72 -16.54 5.76
N VAL A 146 6.58 -17.20 5.56
CA VAL A 146 5.43 -17.10 6.46
C VAL A 146 5.82 -17.44 7.89
N ASN A 147 5.51 -16.52 8.80
CA ASN A 147 5.80 -16.61 10.22
C ASN A 147 4.50 -16.57 11.02
N GLU A 148 4.01 -17.76 11.34
CA GLU A 148 2.75 -17.91 12.05
C GLU A 148 2.75 -17.23 13.41
N LYS A 149 3.90 -17.24 14.11
CA LYS A 149 4.02 -16.56 15.40
C LYS A 149 3.80 -15.06 15.27
N ASN A 150 4.41 -14.41 14.27
CA ASN A 150 4.24 -12.97 14.05
C ASN A 150 2.80 -12.63 13.65
N SER A 151 2.18 -13.47 12.81
CA SER A 151 0.78 -13.28 12.40
C SER A 151 -0.23 -13.27 13.56
N THR A 152 0.11 -13.89 14.71
CA THR A 152 -0.78 -13.88 15.90
C THR A 152 -1.09 -12.48 16.43
N LEU A 153 -0.24 -11.47 16.13
CA LEU A 153 -0.48 -10.08 16.51
C LEU A 153 -1.65 -9.44 15.74
N GLY A 154 -2.15 -10.09 14.68
CA GLY A 154 -3.35 -9.70 13.92
C GLY A 154 -4.67 -10.23 14.49
N ASN A 155 -4.65 -10.89 15.65
CA ASN A 155 -5.86 -11.47 16.25
C ASN A 155 -6.82 -10.41 16.85
N GLU A 156 -8.03 -10.86 17.18
CA GLU A 156 -9.10 -10.00 17.71
C GLU A 156 -8.69 -9.25 18.98
N THR A 157 -7.85 -9.85 19.84
CA THR A 157 -7.41 -9.21 21.09
C THR A 157 -6.61 -7.93 20.81
N TYR A 158 -5.67 -7.98 19.87
CA TYR A 158 -4.85 -6.82 19.52
C TYR A 158 -5.63 -5.79 18.71
N ILE A 159 -6.55 -6.23 17.85
CA ILE A 159 -7.47 -5.34 17.14
C ILE A 159 -8.31 -4.53 18.12
N GLN A 160 -8.90 -5.18 19.11
CA GLN A 160 -9.69 -4.50 20.14
C GLN A 160 -8.84 -3.52 20.98
N GLN A 161 -7.57 -3.86 21.26
CA GLN A 161 -6.64 -2.93 21.92
C GLN A 161 -6.38 -1.67 21.09
N CYS A 162 -6.28 -1.79 19.77
CA CYS A 162 -6.14 -0.65 18.86
C CYS A 162 -7.45 0.14 18.76
N HIS A 163 -8.58 -0.52 18.59
CA HIS A 163 -9.89 0.15 18.48
C HIS A 163 -10.30 0.91 19.75
N ASN A 164 -9.87 0.44 20.93
CA ASN A 164 -10.14 1.13 22.19
C ASN A 164 -9.35 2.45 22.37
N LYS A 165 -8.48 2.82 21.44
CA LYS A 165 -7.77 4.11 21.48
C LYS A 165 -8.72 5.25 21.14
N SER A 166 -8.68 6.32 21.94
CA SER A 166 -9.55 7.48 21.77
C SER A 166 -8.99 8.56 20.85
N SER A 167 -7.68 8.53 20.59
CA SER A 167 -7.00 9.49 19.72
C SER A 167 -6.47 8.81 18.45
N TYR A 168 -6.47 9.55 17.34
CA TYR A 168 -5.87 9.10 16.08
C TYR A 168 -4.43 8.66 16.27
N ARG A 169 -3.64 9.45 17.00
CA ARG A 169 -2.22 9.17 17.23
C ARG A 169 -2.02 7.84 17.94
N ASP A 170 -2.76 7.60 19.02
CA ASP A 170 -2.62 6.36 19.78
C ASP A 170 -3.14 5.15 18.99
N PHE A 171 -4.22 5.32 18.21
CA PHE A 171 -4.75 4.29 17.31
C PHE A 171 -3.72 3.90 16.25
N TRP A 172 -3.14 4.90 15.59
CA TRP A 172 -2.14 4.72 14.54
C TRP A 172 -0.86 4.07 15.08
N GLU A 173 -0.32 4.57 16.20
CA GLU A 173 0.88 3.99 16.81
C GLU A 173 0.63 2.53 17.25
N ALA A 174 -0.52 2.25 17.86
CA ALA A 174 -0.87 0.88 18.26
C ALA A 174 -1.00 -0.06 17.06
N THR A 175 -1.69 0.38 16.01
CA THR A 175 -1.89 -0.38 14.76
C THR A 175 -0.55 -0.69 14.09
N GLY A 176 0.35 0.29 14.00
CA GLY A 176 1.66 0.16 13.35
C GLY A 176 2.51 -0.99 13.92
N PHE A 177 2.53 -1.14 15.25
CA PHE A 177 3.30 -2.18 15.94
C PHE A 177 2.60 -3.53 16.07
N THR A 178 1.28 -3.56 15.88
CA THR A 178 0.48 -4.78 16.08
C THR A 178 -0.08 -5.27 14.76
N THR A 179 -1.29 -4.86 14.39
CA THR A 179 -2.03 -5.43 13.27
C THR A 179 -1.38 -5.15 11.91
N HIS A 180 -0.85 -3.95 11.68
CA HIS A 180 -0.07 -3.66 10.47
C HIS A 180 1.22 -4.48 10.43
N GLY A 181 2.00 -4.44 11.51
CA GLY A 181 3.21 -5.25 11.64
C GLY A 181 2.96 -6.75 11.48
N ALA A 182 1.82 -7.25 11.95
CA ALA A 182 1.44 -8.66 11.89
C ALA A 182 1.24 -9.16 10.45
N GLY A 183 0.57 -8.38 9.59
CA GLY A 183 0.38 -8.76 8.20
C GLY A 183 1.71 -8.80 7.44
N HIS A 184 2.51 -7.74 7.57
CA HIS A 184 3.85 -7.67 6.96
C HIS A 184 4.78 -8.78 7.43
N SER A 185 5.01 -8.87 8.74
CA SER A 185 5.94 -9.84 9.34
C SER A 185 5.37 -11.26 9.47
N GLY A 186 4.06 -11.43 9.28
CA GLY A 186 3.40 -12.72 9.20
C GLY A 186 3.56 -13.36 7.83
N VAL A 187 3.55 -12.58 6.74
CA VAL A 187 3.86 -13.10 5.39
C VAL A 187 5.38 -13.25 5.18
N GLY A 188 6.18 -12.32 5.71
CA GLY A 188 7.64 -12.37 5.60
C GLY A 188 8.15 -12.07 4.18
N GLY A 189 9.47 -12.16 3.99
CA GLY A 189 10.08 -11.96 2.67
C GLY A 189 9.90 -10.53 2.16
N VAL A 190 9.38 -10.37 0.93
CA VAL A 190 9.12 -9.04 0.35
C VAL A 190 8.14 -8.24 1.20
N MET A 191 7.16 -8.88 1.85
CA MET A 191 6.22 -8.19 2.73
C MET A 191 6.89 -7.58 3.97
N GLU A 192 8.07 -8.02 4.41
CA GLU A 192 8.79 -7.38 5.53
C GLU A 192 9.65 -6.18 5.09
N ASP A 193 9.83 -5.98 3.78
CA ASP A 193 10.61 -4.88 3.26
C ASP A 193 9.79 -3.58 3.30
N ILE A 194 10.13 -2.67 4.21
CA ILE A 194 9.38 -1.42 4.43
C ILE A 194 9.32 -0.56 3.16
N ASP A 195 10.36 -0.58 2.33
CA ASP A 195 10.40 0.23 1.10
C ASP A 195 9.80 -0.52 -0.11
N ALA A 196 9.94 -1.84 -0.16
CA ALA A 196 9.60 -2.66 -1.33
C ALA A 196 8.41 -3.63 -1.15
N SER A 197 7.74 -3.63 0.02
CA SER A 197 6.60 -4.50 0.31
C SER A 197 5.44 -4.44 -0.70
N PRO A 198 5.13 -3.32 -1.40
CA PRO A 198 4.15 -3.33 -2.48
C PRO A 198 4.48 -4.26 -3.66
N GLY A 199 5.71 -4.79 -3.72
CA GLY A 199 6.11 -5.81 -4.67
C GLY A 199 5.44 -7.17 -4.46
N ASP A 200 4.94 -7.47 -3.25
CA ASP A 200 4.05 -8.60 -3.01
C ASP A 200 2.59 -8.16 -3.23
N PRO A 201 1.82 -8.80 -4.12
CA PRO A 201 0.41 -8.47 -4.33
C PRO A 201 -0.46 -8.55 -3.07
N LEU A 202 -0.06 -9.31 -2.05
CA LEU A 202 -0.75 -9.36 -0.76
C LEU A 202 -0.73 -8.03 -0.01
N PHE A 203 0.21 -7.13 -0.32
CA PHE A 203 0.27 -5.77 0.23
C PHE A 203 -1.05 -5.03 0.12
N TYR A 204 -1.69 -5.08 -1.06
CA TYR A 204 -2.93 -4.34 -1.31
C TYR A 204 -4.10 -4.89 -0.50
N LEU A 205 -4.13 -6.21 -0.25
CA LEU A 205 -5.16 -6.84 0.56
C LEU A 205 -4.93 -6.59 2.06
N HIS A 206 -3.68 -6.62 2.51
CA HIS A 206 -3.25 -6.23 3.86
C HIS A 206 -3.60 -4.77 4.15
N HIS A 207 -3.24 -3.84 3.26
CA HIS A 207 -3.60 -2.44 3.47
C HIS A 207 -5.10 -2.19 3.36
N GLY A 208 -5.85 -3.00 2.59
CA GLY A 208 -7.31 -2.99 2.63
C GLY A 208 -7.85 -3.37 4.02
N PHE A 209 -7.21 -4.31 4.71
CA PHE A 209 -7.53 -4.63 6.10
C PHE A 209 -7.25 -3.46 7.05
N VAL A 210 -6.06 -2.88 6.95
CA VAL A 210 -5.65 -1.72 7.77
C VAL A 210 -6.60 -0.54 7.55
N ASP A 211 -6.96 -0.26 6.30
CA ASP A 211 -7.91 0.79 5.96
C ASP A 211 -9.31 0.51 6.50
N ARG A 212 -9.77 -0.75 6.44
CA ARG A 212 -11.04 -1.18 7.05
C ARG A 212 -11.06 -0.99 8.56
N LEU A 213 -9.97 -1.34 9.26
CA LEU A 213 -9.84 -1.12 10.70
C LEU A 213 -9.93 0.37 11.03
N TRP A 214 -9.21 1.21 10.28
CA TRP A 214 -9.28 2.66 10.46
C TRP A 214 -10.68 3.21 10.20
N TRP A 215 -11.34 2.79 9.11
CA TRP A 215 -12.71 3.21 8.81
C TRP A 215 -13.71 2.78 9.89
N LYS A 216 -13.57 1.56 10.42
CA LYS A 216 -14.40 1.08 11.53
C LYS A 216 -14.16 1.93 12.79
N TRP A 217 -12.91 2.26 13.10
CA TRP A 217 -12.58 3.14 14.22
C TRP A 217 -13.14 4.56 14.03
N GLN A 218 -13.07 5.13 12.81
CA GLN A 218 -13.71 6.40 12.48
C GLN A 218 -15.23 6.31 12.71
N SER A 219 -15.87 5.23 12.27
CA SER A 219 -17.32 5.04 12.31
C SER A 219 -17.90 4.90 13.73
N GLU A 220 -17.12 4.40 14.68
CA GLU A 220 -17.55 4.24 16.08
C GLU A 220 -17.85 5.57 16.80
N ASP A 221 -17.20 6.66 16.37
CA ASP A 221 -17.46 8.03 16.86
C ASP A 221 -17.27 9.03 15.72
N PHE A 222 -18.07 8.84 14.67
CA PHE A 222 -17.92 9.52 13.37
C PHE A 222 -17.81 11.04 13.48
N GLY A 223 -18.63 11.66 14.35
CA GLY A 223 -18.65 13.11 14.53
C GLY A 223 -17.34 13.69 15.05
N ASN A 224 -16.56 12.92 15.81
CA ASN A 224 -15.29 13.38 16.40
C ASN A 224 -14.06 12.79 15.69
N ARG A 225 -14.18 11.57 15.13
CA ARG A 225 -13.03 10.81 14.59
C ARG A 225 -12.81 10.97 13.10
N LEU A 226 -13.83 11.32 12.32
CA LEU A 226 -13.73 11.35 10.85
C LEU A 226 -12.53 12.17 10.38
N TYR A 227 -12.33 13.36 10.93
CA TYR A 227 -11.24 14.27 10.56
C TYR A 227 -10.14 14.36 11.63
N GLN A 228 -10.10 13.42 12.57
CA GLN A 228 -9.06 13.41 13.60
C GLN A 228 -7.73 12.99 12.97
N LEU A 229 -6.68 13.78 13.26
CA LEU A 229 -5.31 13.56 12.84
C LEU A 229 -4.37 13.88 14.01
N GLY A 230 -3.11 13.47 13.89
CA GLY A 230 -2.06 13.90 14.82
C GLY A 230 -0.73 13.21 14.55
N GLY A 231 0.35 13.94 14.76
CA GLY A 231 1.72 13.51 14.48
C GLY A 231 2.28 14.15 13.21
N PRO A 232 3.55 13.85 12.89
CA PRO A 232 4.28 14.56 11.86
C PRO A 232 3.80 14.21 10.46
N SER A 233 3.75 15.21 9.58
CA SER A 233 3.34 15.09 8.18
C SER A 233 4.28 14.20 7.37
N THR A 234 5.58 14.32 7.60
CA THR A 234 6.61 13.48 7.01
C THR A 234 7.30 12.63 8.06
N GLN A 235 7.85 11.51 7.62
CA GLN A 235 8.76 10.69 8.41
C GLN A 235 9.95 11.55 8.89
N GLY A 236 10.21 11.60 10.20
CA GLY A 236 11.27 12.45 10.78
C GLY A 236 10.99 13.96 10.78
N GLY A 237 9.83 14.40 10.31
CA GLY A 237 9.43 15.81 10.34
C GLY A 237 8.97 16.27 11.73
N TYR A 238 9.00 17.58 11.96
CA TYR A 238 8.38 18.20 13.14
C TYR A 238 7.07 18.93 12.81
N GLU A 239 6.76 19.09 11.52
CA GLU A 239 5.53 19.74 11.07
C GLU A 239 4.35 18.80 11.25
N GLU A 240 3.39 19.21 12.08
CA GLU A 240 2.17 18.46 12.29
C GLU A 240 1.36 18.31 11.00
N LEU A 241 0.82 17.12 10.78
CA LEU A 241 -0.06 16.84 9.66
C LEU A 241 -1.35 17.66 9.79
N THR A 242 -1.74 18.31 8.69
CA THR A 242 -3.02 19.02 8.61
C THR A 242 -3.91 18.37 7.57
N LEU A 243 -5.22 18.65 7.65
CA LEU A 243 -6.18 18.21 6.65
C LEU A 243 -5.89 18.78 5.25
N ASP A 244 -5.26 19.95 5.19
CA ASP A 244 -4.96 20.64 3.92
C ASP A 244 -3.57 20.26 3.37
N TYR A 245 -2.85 19.36 4.05
CA TYR A 245 -1.60 18.80 3.55
C TYR A 245 -1.84 18.07 2.23
N VAL A 246 -1.07 18.42 1.20
CA VAL A 246 -1.20 17.87 -0.15
C VAL A 246 -0.37 16.59 -0.28
N MET A 247 -1.04 15.48 -0.55
CA MET A 247 -0.42 14.20 -0.87
C MET A 247 -0.19 14.09 -2.37
N THR A 248 1.03 13.69 -2.73
CA THR A 248 1.46 13.50 -4.12
C THR A 248 1.40 12.03 -4.51
N THR A 249 0.96 11.77 -5.74
CA THR A 249 1.08 10.45 -6.39
C THR A 249 2.19 10.43 -7.44
N TYR A 250 3.08 11.44 -7.40
CA TYR A 250 4.19 11.61 -8.36
C TYR A 250 3.73 11.64 -9.82
N GLY A 251 2.55 12.21 -10.07
CA GLY A 251 2.01 12.40 -11.42
C GLY A 251 1.24 11.20 -11.97
N ILE A 252 1.09 10.11 -11.21
CA ILE A 252 0.22 8.98 -11.57
C ILE A 252 -1.24 9.43 -11.63
N ARG A 253 -1.67 10.27 -10.67
CA ARG A 253 -2.99 10.91 -10.60
C ARG A 253 -2.89 12.35 -10.06
N PRO A 254 -3.95 13.17 -10.20
CA PRO A 254 -3.99 14.48 -9.57
C PRO A 254 -3.72 14.38 -8.06
N ASN A 255 -2.94 15.32 -7.54
CA ASN A 255 -2.69 15.42 -6.10
C ASN A 255 -3.98 15.79 -5.37
N VAL A 256 -4.12 15.27 -4.16
CA VAL A 256 -5.27 15.54 -3.27
C VAL A 256 -4.78 15.89 -1.89
N THR A 257 -5.64 16.51 -1.10
CA THR A 257 -5.36 16.79 0.31
C THR A 257 -5.69 15.59 1.20
N VAL A 258 -5.16 15.56 2.42
CA VAL A 258 -5.57 14.58 3.43
C VAL A 258 -7.08 14.60 3.63
N ARG A 259 -7.69 15.78 3.69
CA ARG A 259 -9.14 15.98 3.83
C ARG A 259 -9.95 15.19 2.81
N ASP A 260 -9.50 15.16 1.56
CA ASP A 260 -10.23 14.55 0.45
C ASP A 260 -10.38 13.03 0.62
N VAL A 261 -9.50 12.39 1.40
CA VAL A 261 -9.49 10.94 1.60
C VAL A 261 -9.92 10.48 2.99
N MET A 262 -10.27 11.40 3.90
CA MET A 262 -10.68 11.02 5.26
C MET A 262 -12.01 10.28 5.29
N ASP A 263 -12.92 10.57 4.35
CA ASP A 263 -14.24 9.97 4.21
C ASP A 263 -14.30 9.05 2.99
N ILE A 264 -14.44 7.73 3.21
CA ILE A 264 -14.51 6.74 2.12
C ILE A 264 -15.83 6.82 1.32
N GLN A 265 -16.81 7.56 1.84
CA GLN A 265 -18.10 7.85 1.20
C GLN A 265 -18.23 9.34 0.85
N GLY A 266 -17.12 10.07 0.84
CA GLY A 266 -17.05 11.49 0.54
C GLY A 266 -17.13 11.81 -0.96
N ALA A 267 -16.67 13.01 -1.33
CA ALA A 267 -16.73 13.48 -2.70
C ALA A 267 -15.68 12.83 -3.62
N TYR A 268 -14.50 12.50 -3.08
CA TYR A 268 -13.39 11.95 -3.86
C TYR A 268 -13.37 10.40 -3.86
N LEU A 269 -13.63 9.79 -2.71
CA LEU A 269 -13.73 8.34 -2.54
C LEU A 269 -15.19 7.90 -2.53
N CYS A 270 -15.49 6.68 -3.00
CA CYS A 270 -16.84 6.15 -2.97
C CYS A 270 -16.84 4.62 -2.88
N TYR A 271 -16.65 4.09 -1.67
CA TYR A 271 -16.69 2.65 -1.42
C TYR A 271 -17.20 2.32 -0.01
N ARG A 272 -17.39 1.03 0.25
CA ARG A 272 -17.73 0.49 1.58
C ARG A 272 -17.06 -0.88 1.75
N TYR A 273 -16.80 -1.25 2.99
CA TYR A 273 -16.41 -2.60 3.36
C TYR A 273 -17.64 -3.46 3.63
N ASP A 274 -17.55 -4.75 3.31
CA ASP A 274 -18.40 -5.78 3.88
C ASP A 274 -17.90 -6.15 5.30
N TYR A 275 -18.85 -6.38 6.20
CA TYR A 275 -18.62 -6.67 7.61
C TYR A 275 -19.30 -7.96 8.01
#